data_AF-A0AAV6Z1M6-F1
#
_entry.id   AF-A0AAV6Z1M6-F1
#
_cell.length_a   1.000
_cell.length_b   1.000
_cell.length_c   1.000
_cell.angle_alpha   90.00
_cell.angle_beta   90.00
_cell.angle_gamma   90.00
#
_symmetry.space_group_name_H-M   'P 1'
#
loop_
_entity.id
_entity.type
_entity.pdbx_description
1 polymer ?
#
loop_
_entity_poly.entity_id
_entity_poly.type
_entity_poly.pdbx_seq_one_letter_code
_entity_poly.pdbx_strand_id
1 'polypeptide(L)'
;MLFRDSPLRSEGELLSIKARQKKVREALQKLNINIREDEEPPVIAIMGSGGGLRAMVGLLGVLAELAKEGILDAITYICGTSGSTWCMSSLYDNENWSSCMQEMERQIADRLLEPTNNWEKTWKKLNQTFSKEMFSLTNFWAYVFIHKVLNEINENTLSSHQASCESGKNPYPVYSAVEEGSLHSHNPGAWFEFTPHVAGFPAYKTYVKTEHLGSKFKDGKLVKNHPEWDLCYLQGMWGSALADSVSVKEFIKG
;
A
#
# COMPACT_ATOMS: atom_id res chain seq x y z
N MET A 1 5.45 -10.19 -20.53
CA MET A 1 6.33 -9.46 -19.61
C MET A 1 6.77 -8.18 -20.32
N LEU A 2 6.28 -7.00 -19.92
CA LEU A 2 6.74 -5.73 -20.48
C LEU A 2 8.22 -5.60 -20.10
N PHE A 3 9.11 -5.78 -21.06
CA PHE A 3 10.53 -5.47 -20.90
C PHE A 3 10.66 -3.95 -20.96
N ARG A 4 10.50 -3.31 -19.80
CA ARG A 4 10.92 -1.93 -19.65
C ARG A 4 12.35 -1.99 -19.15
N ASP A 5 13.32 -1.72 -20.03
CA ASP A 5 14.65 -1.22 -19.62
C ASP A 5 14.47 0.21 -19.07
N SER A 6 13.66 0.33 -18.03
CA SER A 6 13.30 1.59 -17.38
C SER A 6 14.25 1.83 -16.21
N PRO A 7 14.54 3.10 -15.85
CA PRO A 7 15.14 3.39 -14.56
C PRO A 7 14.41 2.63 -13.45
N LEU A 8 15.16 2.27 -12.39
CA LEU A 8 14.67 1.61 -11.17
C LEU A 8 13.39 2.25 -10.58
N ARG A 9 13.09 3.51 -10.94
CA ARG A 9 11.97 4.31 -10.48
C ARG A 9 11.05 4.71 -11.62
N SER A 10 9.75 4.76 -11.34
CA SER A 10 8.76 5.29 -12.28
C SER A 10 8.88 6.81 -12.43
N GLU A 11 8.37 7.36 -13.54
CA GLU A 11 8.37 8.82 -13.74
C GLU A 11 7.58 9.55 -12.64
N GLY A 12 6.40 9.04 -12.27
CA GLY A 12 5.62 9.62 -11.19
C GLY A 12 6.29 9.51 -9.82
N GLU A 13 7.03 8.44 -9.54
CA GLU A 13 7.87 8.36 -8.35
C GLU A 13 8.94 9.46 -8.33
N LEU A 14 9.67 9.66 -9.44
CA LEU A 14 10.69 10.70 -9.54
C LEU A 14 10.10 12.11 -9.34
N LEU A 15 8.93 12.37 -9.91
CA LEU A 15 8.21 13.64 -9.74
C LEU A 15 7.77 13.84 -8.29
N SER A 16 7.17 12.84 -7.65
CA SER A 16 6.77 12.88 -6.25
C SER A 16 7.95 13.17 -5.32
N ILE A 17 9.09 12.48 -5.50
CA ILE A 17 10.27 12.67 -4.66
C ILE A 17 10.84 14.07 -4.85
N LYS A 18 10.95 14.53 -6.10
CA LYS A 18 11.43 15.87 -6.40
C LYS A 18 10.55 16.95 -5.76
N ALA A 19 9.22 16.80 -5.83
CA ALA A 19 8.29 17.69 -5.14
C ALA A 19 8.46 17.63 -3.62
N ARG A 20 8.68 16.43 -3.07
CA ARG A 20 8.86 16.17 -1.63
C ARG A 20 10.15 16.77 -1.06
N GLN A 21 11.25 16.82 -1.83
CA GLN A 21 12.55 17.33 -1.38
C GLN A 21 12.47 18.72 -0.75
N LYS A 22 11.66 19.63 -1.30
CA LYS A 22 11.46 20.96 -0.71
C LYS A 22 10.91 20.87 0.71
N LYS A 23 9.88 20.04 0.90
CA LYS A 23 9.22 19.85 2.19
C LYS A 23 10.14 19.15 3.20
N VAL A 24 10.94 18.18 2.74
CA VAL A 24 11.95 17.51 3.58
C VAL A 24 13.01 18.49 4.07
N ARG A 25 13.52 19.36 3.20
CA ARG A 25 14.48 20.40 3.58
C ARG A 25 13.89 21.35 4.63
N GLU A 26 12.68 21.87 4.40
CA GLU A 26 11.99 22.76 5.34
C GLU A 26 11.76 22.10 6.69
N ALA A 27 11.41 20.81 6.72
CA ALA A 27 11.22 20.05 7.95
C ALA A 27 12.55 19.86 8.71
N LEU A 28 13.62 19.47 8.01
CA LEU A 28 14.94 19.29 8.62
C LEU A 28 15.52 20.60 9.16
N GLN A 29 15.31 21.72 8.47
CA GLN A 29 15.66 23.06 8.96
C GLN A 29 14.94 23.40 10.27
N LYS A 30 13.63 23.10 10.39
CA LYS A 30 12.87 23.28 11.64
C LYS A 30 13.38 22.40 12.78
N LEU A 31 14.00 21.26 12.46
CA LEU A 31 14.65 20.36 13.42
C LEU A 31 16.12 20.75 13.72
N ASN A 32 16.56 21.95 13.31
CA ASN A 32 17.94 22.44 13.43
C ASN A 32 18.99 21.60 12.67
N ILE A 33 18.55 20.87 11.63
CA ILE A 33 19.43 20.12 10.72
C ILE A 33 19.55 20.94 9.43
N ASN A 34 20.63 21.70 9.32
CA ASN A 34 20.87 22.56 8.16
C ASN A 34 21.47 21.77 7.00
N ILE A 35 20.81 21.86 5.85
CA ILE A 35 21.27 21.29 4.58
C ILE A 35 21.62 22.44 3.66
N ARG A 36 22.81 22.41 3.07
CA ARG A 36 23.25 23.46 2.16
C ARG A 36 22.32 23.56 0.95
N GLU A 37 22.16 24.75 0.39
CA GLU A 37 21.24 24.97 -0.74
C GLU A 37 21.64 24.17 -1.98
N ASP A 38 22.94 23.93 -2.17
CA ASP A 38 23.53 23.15 -3.27
C ASP A 38 23.48 21.62 -3.04
N GLU A 39 23.07 21.17 -1.86
CA GLU A 39 23.05 19.75 -1.48
C GLU A 39 21.62 19.22 -1.48
N GLU A 40 21.39 18.03 -2.05
CA GLU A 40 20.09 17.36 -1.99
C GLU A 40 19.79 16.89 -0.56
N PRO A 41 18.54 17.03 -0.06
CA PRO A 41 18.20 16.55 1.27
C PRO A 41 18.28 15.01 1.35
N PRO A 42 18.58 14.44 2.53
CA PRO A 42 18.66 12.99 2.68
C PRO A 42 17.30 12.34 2.42
N VAL A 43 17.35 11.16 1.81
CA VAL A 43 16.17 10.32 1.62
C VAL A 43 15.93 9.52 2.91
N ILE A 44 14.84 9.83 3.61
CA ILE A 44 14.45 9.16 4.85
C ILE A 44 13.23 8.29 4.57
N ALA A 45 13.25 7.02 5.02
CA ALA A 45 12.17 6.08 4.83
C ALA A 45 11.67 5.51 6.17
N ILE A 46 10.36 5.33 6.28
CA ILE A 46 9.72 4.55 7.36
C ILE A 46 9.41 3.17 6.81
N MET A 47 9.66 2.12 7.61
CA MET A 47 9.38 0.74 7.24
C MET A 47 8.41 0.11 8.25
N GLY A 48 7.17 -0.09 7.82
CA GLY A 48 6.12 -0.78 8.57
C GLY A 48 6.15 -2.29 8.36
N SER A 49 6.22 -3.05 9.46
CA SER A 49 6.23 -4.50 9.44
C SER A 49 4.84 -5.12 9.25
N GLY A 50 4.79 -6.42 8.99
CA GLY A 50 3.56 -7.19 9.09
C GLY A 50 3.08 -7.40 10.53
N GLY A 51 1.87 -7.94 10.69
CA GLY A 51 1.28 -8.22 12.00
C GLY A 51 -0.21 -7.88 12.13
N GLY A 52 -0.95 -7.85 11.02
CA GLY A 52 -2.39 -7.58 11.02
C GLY A 52 -2.76 -6.25 11.68
N LEU A 53 -3.88 -6.23 12.40
CA LEU A 53 -4.41 -5.01 13.01
C LEU A 53 -3.44 -4.36 14.00
N ARG A 54 -2.62 -5.15 14.69
CA ARG A 54 -1.56 -4.63 15.59
C ARG A 54 -0.56 -3.76 14.82
N ALA A 55 -0.10 -4.23 13.67
CA ALA A 55 0.85 -3.48 12.84
C ALA A 55 0.20 -2.23 12.21
N MET A 56 -1.08 -2.32 11.84
CA MET A 56 -1.85 -1.17 11.38
C MET A 56 -1.94 -0.07 12.44
N VAL A 57 -2.43 -0.40 13.64
CA VAL A 57 -2.59 0.57 14.74
C VAL A 57 -1.23 1.08 15.23
N GLY A 58 -0.23 0.20 15.31
CA GLY A 58 1.12 0.59 15.68
C GLY A 58 1.74 1.60 14.69
N LEU A 59 1.62 1.36 13.38
CA LEU A 59 2.09 2.31 12.38
C LEU A 59 1.32 3.62 12.44
N LEU A 60 -0.01 3.58 12.64
CA LEU A 60 -0.84 4.77 12.77
C LEU A 60 -0.36 5.68 13.90
N GLY A 61 -0.13 5.11 15.09
CA GLY A 61 0.39 5.84 16.25
C GLY A 61 1.80 6.39 16.03
N VAL A 62 2.68 5.63 15.36
CA VAL A 62 4.03 6.12 14.99
C VAL A 62 3.93 7.34 14.07
N LEU A 63 3.09 7.30 13.03
CA LEU A 63 2.93 8.41 12.11
C LEU A 63 2.31 9.64 12.79
N ALA A 64 1.33 9.42 13.67
CA ALA A 64 0.72 10.48 14.47
C ALA A 64 1.75 11.17 15.37
N GLU A 65 2.62 10.41 16.02
CA GLU A 65 3.67 10.97 16.87
C GLU A 65 4.74 11.71 16.07
N LEU A 66 5.20 11.13 14.95
CA LEU A 66 6.14 11.81 14.06
C LEU A 66 5.55 13.12 13.49
N ALA A 67 4.24 13.19 13.29
CA ALA A 67 3.58 14.43 12.89
C ALA A 67 3.63 15.49 14.00
N LYS A 68 3.37 15.09 15.27
CA LYS A 68 3.44 16.01 16.43
C LYS A 68 4.86 16.56 16.63
N GLU A 69 5.87 15.70 16.46
CA GLU A 69 7.27 16.08 16.60
C GLU A 69 7.84 16.82 15.36
N GLY A 70 7.02 17.05 14.32
CA GLY A 70 7.44 17.73 13.09
C GLY A 70 8.40 16.91 12.22
N ILE A 71 8.57 15.62 12.51
CA ILE A 71 9.48 14.70 11.81
C ILE A 71 8.81 14.13 10.55
N LEU A 72 7.49 13.95 10.54
CA LEU A 72 6.77 13.32 9.42
C LEU A 72 7.03 14.01 8.08
N ASP A 73 7.18 15.34 8.08
CA ASP A 73 7.47 16.12 6.87
C ASP A 73 8.89 15.90 6.32
N ALA A 74 9.82 15.39 7.12
CA ALA A 74 11.16 14.98 6.70
C ALA A 74 11.20 13.59 6.03
N ILE A 75 10.11 12.82 6.12
CA ILE A 75 10.04 11.48 5.54
C ILE A 75 9.79 11.56 4.04
N THR A 76 10.62 10.86 3.26
CA THR A 76 10.51 10.75 1.79
C THR A 76 9.66 9.56 1.38
N TYR A 77 9.85 8.40 2.02
CA TYR A 77 9.12 7.17 1.72
C TYR A 77 8.44 6.58 2.94
N ILE A 78 7.30 5.95 2.72
CA ILE A 78 6.70 5.01 3.67
C ILE A 78 6.52 3.67 2.98
N CYS A 79 7.16 2.66 3.53
CA CYS A 79 7.15 1.30 3.02
C CYS A 79 6.37 0.42 3.99
N GLY A 80 5.57 -0.51 3.48
CA GLY A 80 4.79 -1.40 4.33
C GLY A 80 4.57 -2.79 3.74
N THR A 81 4.38 -3.76 4.64
CA THR A 81 3.90 -5.10 4.31
C THR A 81 2.77 -5.51 5.24
N SER A 82 1.85 -6.37 4.77
CA SER A 82 0.73 -6.89 5.56
C SER A 82 -0.02 -5.78 6.33
N GLY A 83 -0.21 -5.89 7.65
CA GLY A 83 -1.00 -4.93 8.44
C GLY A 83 -0.63 -3.45 8.26
N SER A 84 0.65 -3.12 8.07
CA SER A 84 1.05 -1.73 7.78
C SER A 84 0.49 -1.20 6.46
N THR A 85 0.30 -2.06 5.46
CA THR A 85 -0.34 -1.68 4.18
C THR A 85 -1.79 -1.24 4.38
N TRP A 86 -2.50 -1.79 5.37
CA TRP A 86 -3.87 -1.39 5.68
C TRP A 86 -3.91 0.05 6.20
N CYS A 87 -3.01 0.39 7.14
CA CYS A 87 -2.85 1.77 7.62
C CYS A 87 -2.52 2.72 6.47
N MET A 88 -1.51 2.39 5.67
CA MET A 88 -1.11 3.19 4.52
C MET A 88 -2.29 3.38 3.55
N SER A 89 -2.93 2.32 3.09
CA SER A 89 -4.03 2.42 2.13
C SER A 89 -5.19 3.31 2.62
N SER A 90 -5.53 3.29 3.91
CA SER A 90 -6.57 4.17 4.47
C SER A 90 -6.12 5.63 4.58
N LEU A 91 -4.83 5.91 4.82
CA LEU A 91 -4.32 7.29 4.87
C LEU A 91 -4.30 7.93 3.48
N TYR A 92 -3.86 7.19 2.46
CA TYR A 92 -3.64 7.72 1.12
C TYR A 92 -4.91 8.01 0.31
N ASP A 93 -6.10 7.65 0.82
CA ASP A 93 -7.37 8.12 0.27
C ASP A 93 -7.60 9.64 0.50
N ASN A 94 -6.83 10.25 1.39
CA ASN A 94 -6.86 11.69 1.62
C ASN A 94 -5.57 12.34 1.12
N GLU A 95 -5.67 13.23 0.13
CA GLU A 95 -4.52 13.93 -0.46
C GLU A 95 -3.70 14.77 0.53
N ASN A 96 -4.29 15.14 1.67
CA ASN A 96 -3.66 16.01 2.67
C ASN A 96 -3.38 15.27 4.00
N TRP A 97 -3.45 13.93 4.03
CA TRP A 97 -3.44 13.14 5.27
C TRP A 97 -2.28 13.49 6.21
N SER A 98 -1.06 13.75 5.69
CA SER A 98 0.09 14.01 6.55
C SER A 98 -0.02 15.36 7.28
N SER A 99 -0.76 16.31 6.71
CA SER A 99 -1.01 17.63 7.31
C SER A 99 -2.19 17.64 8.29
N CYS A 100 -3.06 16.63 8.22
CA CYS A 100 -4.19 16.45 9.13
C CYS A 100 -4.08 15.12 9.92
N MET A 101 -2.85 14.69 10.24
CA MET A 101 -2.58 13.36 10.77
C MET A 101 -3.37 13.02 12.04
N GLN A 102 -3.60 13.98 12.94
CA GLN A 102 -4.37 13.76 14.18
C GLN A 102 -5.86 13.49 13.89
N GLU A 103 -6.42 14.17 12.88
CA GLU A 103 -7.79 13.92 12.44
C GLU A 103 -7.89 12.56 11.72
N MET A 104 -6.88 12.21 10.90
CA MET A 104 -6.80 10.91 10.26
C MET A 104 -6.70 9.76 11.28
N GLU A 105 -5.87 9.91 12.31
CA GLU A 105 -5.74 8.97 13.42
C GLU A 105 -7.09 8.75 14.10
N ARG A 106 -7.78 9.84 14.45
CA ARG A 106 -9.10 9.80 15.09
C ARG A 106 -10.14 9.11 14.20
N GLN A 107 -10.25 9.49 12.94
CA GLN A 107 -11.22 8.88 12.01
C GLN A 107 -10.99 7.38 11.82
N ILE A 108 -9.72 6.96 11.68
CA ILE A 108 -9.38 5.54 11.55
C ILE A 108 -9.67 4.79 12.85
N ALA A 109 -9.35 5.37 14.01
CA ALA A 109 -9.63 4.78 15.31
C ALA A 109 -11.15 4.62 15.53
N ASP A 110 -11.93 5.67 15.29
CA ASP A 110 -13.40 5.66 15.41
C ASP A 110 -14.00 4.56 14.52
N ARG A 111 -13.55 4.49 13.25
CA ARG A 111 -13.98 3.44 12.31
C ARG A 111 -13.66 2.02 12.80
N LEU A 112 -12.50 1.81 13.42
CA LEU A 112 -12.12 0.49 13.95
C LEU A 112 -12.92 0.12 15.22
N LEU A 113 -13.30 1.11 16.03
CA LEU A 113 -14.03 0.92 17.28
C LEU A 113 -15.55 0.81 17.09
N GLU A 114 -16.09 1.32 15.99
CA GLU A 114 -17.52 1.31 15.68
C GLU A 114 -17.83 0.36 14.51
N PRO A 115 -18.16 -0.92 14.77
CA PRO A 115 -18.46 -1.88 13.72
C PRO A 115 -19.66 -1.44 12.89
N THR A 116 -19.49 -1.39 11.57
CA THR A 116 -20.62 -1.21 10.66
C THR A 116 -21.19 -2.58 10.28
N ASN A 117 -22.49 -2.79 10.50
CA ASN A 117 -23.19 -4.00 10.07
C ASN A 117 -23.58 -3.93 8.58
N ASN A 118 -22.65 -3.54 7.70
CA ASN A 118 -22.94 -3.38 6.27
C ASN A 118 -22.78 -4.68 5.47
N TRP A 119 -23.43 -5.75 5.94
CA TRP A 119 -23.36 -7.06 5.31
C TRP A 119 -23.98 -7.10 3.91
N GLU A 120 -24.91 -6.19 3.63
CA GLU A 120 -25.49 -6.00 2.30
C GLU A 120 -24.43 -5.58 1.28
N LYS A 121 -23.59 -4.59 1.61
CA LYS A 121 -22.47 -4.17 0.75
C LYS A 121 -21.49 -5.32 0.52
N THR A 122 -21.19 -6.08 1.57
CA THR A 122 -20.31 -7.26 1.47
C THR A 122 -20.87 -8.31 0.51
N TRP A 123 -22.14 -8.67 0.64
CA TRP A 123 -22.78 -9.68 -0.21
C TRP A 123 -22.89 -9.20 -1.65
N LYS A 124 -23.23 -7.93 -1.86
CA LYS A 124 -23.26 -7.31 -3.19
C LYS A 124 -21.89 -7.41 -3.87
N LYS A 125 -20.81 -7.06 -3.15
CA LYS A 125 -19.44 -7.09 -3.69
C LYS A 125 -18.96 -8.52 -3.98
N LEU A 126 -19.24 -9.47 -3.08
CA LEU A 126 -18.94 -10.88 -3.33
C LEU A 126 -19.65 -11.41 -4.57
N ASN A 127 -20.96 -11.17 -4.71
CA ASN A 127 -21.73 -11.61 -5.88
C ASN A 127 -21.22 -11.02 -7.21
N GLN A 128 -20.84 -9.74 -7.21
CA GLN A 128 -20.19 -9.10 -8.36
C GLN A 128 -18.83 -9.69 -8.70
N THR A 129 -18.16 -10.29 -7.73
CA THR A 129 -16.82 -10.88 -7.91
C THR A 129 -16.89 -12.35 -8.29
N PHE A 130 -17.86 -13.11 -7.76
CA PHE A 130 -18.13 -14.49 -8.16
C PHE A 130 -18.44 -14.63 -9.66
N SER A 131 -19.01 -13.60 -10.26
CA SER A 131 -19.33 -13.55 -11.69
C SER A 131 -18.13 -13.23 -12.58
N LYS A 132 -16.93 -13.00 -12.02
CA LYS A 132 -15.70 -12.70 -12.77
C LYS A 132 -14.80 -13.95 -12.91
N GLU A 133 -14.11 -14.06 -14.04
CA GLU A 133 -13.19 -15.17 -14.36
C GLU A 133 -12.05 -15.38 -13.34
N MET A 134 -11.71 -14.39 -12.51
CA MET A 134 -10.54 -14.41 -11.60
C MET A 134 -10.93 -14.47 -10.11
N PHE A 135 -12.08 -15.05 -9.77
CA PHE A 135 -12.41 -15.31 -8.37
C PHE A 135 -11.40 -16.29 -7.72
N SER A 136 -11.02 -16.00 -6.48
CA SER A 136 -10.07 -16.79 -5.69
C SER A 136 -10.39 -16.67 -4.19
N LEU A 137 -9.77 -17.51 -3.35
CA LEU A 137 -9.91 -17.43 -1.90
C LEU A 137 -9.50 -16.04 -1.35
N THR A 138 -8.58 -15.34 -2.02
CA THR A 138 -8.18 -13.96 -1.70
C THR A 138 -9.37 -12.99 -1.80
N ASN A 139 -10.29 -13.20 -2.74
CA ASN A 139 -11.49 -12.36 -2.88
C ASN A 139 -12.44 -12.55 -1.68
N PHE A 140 -12.65 -13.79 -1.26
CA PHE A 140 -13.43 -14.08 -0.06
C PHE A 140 -12.76 -13.49 1.19
N TRP A 141 -11.43 -13.69 1.33
CA TRP A 141 -10.65 -13.14 2.43
C TRP A 141 -10.72 -11.60 2.49
N ALA A 142 -10.55 -10.92 1.36
CA ALA A 142 -10.67 -9.48 1.27
C ALA A 142 -12.06 -9.00 1.71
N TYR A 143 -13.11 -9.43 1.03
CA TYR A 143 -14.43 -8.83 1.24
C TYR A 143 -15.10 -9.28 2.52
N VAL A 144 -14.75 -10.44 3.10
CA VAL A 144 -15.33 -10.90 4.37
C VAL A 144 -14.43 -10.54 5.55
N PHE A 145 -13.17 -10.98 5.54
CA PHE A 145 -12.30 -10.84 6.70
C PHE A 145 -11.72 -9.43 6.81
N ILE A 146 -11.15 -8.88 5.74
CA ILE A 146 -10.58 -7.52 5.79
C ILE A 146 -11.68 -6.50 6.05
N HIS A 147 -12.85 -6.62 5.42
CA HIS A 147 -13.99 -5.76 5.75
C HIS A 147 -14.34 -5.81 7.23
N LYS A 148 -14.44 -7.01 7.82
CA LYS A 148 -14.74 -7.18 9.24
C LYS A 148 -13.66 -6.60 10.15
N VAL A 149 -12.39 -6.68 9.76
CA VAL A 149 -11.26 -6.18 10.55
C VAL A 149 -11.12 -4.66 10.44
N LEU A 150 -11.33 -4.08 9.26
CA LEU A 150 -11.15 -2.66 8.99
C LEU A 150 -12.44 -1.84 9.08
N ASN A 151 -13.58 -2.50 9.21
CA ASN A 151 -14.94 -1.93 9.10
C ASN A 151 -15.15 -1.12 7.82
N GLU A 152 -14.49 -1.50 6.73
CA GLU A 152 -14.47 -0.75 5.48
C GLU A 152 -14.44 -1.69 4.27
N ILE A 153 -15.18 -1.34 3.22
CA ILE A 153 -14.95 -1.86 1.87
C ILE A 153 -14.51 -0.67 1.03
N ASN A 154 -13.20 -0.53 0.89
CA ASN A 154 -12.57 0.52 0.10
C ASN A 154 -12.58 0.13 -1.38
N GLU A 155 -13.40 0.82 -2.16
CA GLU A 155 -13.58 0.57 -3.59
C GLU A 155 -12.71 1.49 -4.47
N ASN A 156 -11.91 2.38 -3.87
CA ASN A 156 -10.89 3.14 -4.60
C ASN A 156 -9.80 2.20 -5.12
N THR A 157 -8.96 2.72 -6.02
CA THR A 157 -7.87 1.99 -6.64
C THR A 157 -6.52 2.47 -6.13
N LEU A 158 -5.48 1.64 -6.27
CA LEU A 158 -4.14 2.07 -5.88
C LEU A 158 -3.63 3.19 -6.82
N SER A 159 -4.02 3.19 -8.09
CA SER A 159 -3.74 4.29 -9.00
C SER A 159 -4.34 5.63 -8.57
N SER A 160 -5.51 5.65 -7.90
CA SER A 160 -6.09 6.90 -7.40
C SER A 160 -5.23 7.59 -6.32
N HIS A 161 -4.33 6.85 -5.66
CA HIS A 161 -3.39 7.42 -4.68
C HIS A 161 -2.28 8.27 -5.33
N GLN A 162 -2.17 8.31 -6.67
CA GLN A 162 -1.27 9.21 -7.39
C GLN A 162 -1.48 10.67 -6.96
N ALA A 163 -2.74 11.11 -6.85
CA ALA A 163 -3.11 12.46 -6.40
C ALA A 163 -2.54 12.78 -5.00
N SER A 164 -2.47 11.78 -4.13
CA SER A 164 -1.96 11.89 -2.77
C SER A 164 -0.43 11.91 -2.68
N CYS A 165 0.31 11.58 -3.73
CA CYS A 165 1.79 11.56 -3.69
C CYS A 165 2.48 12.49 -4.70
N GLU A 166 1.89 12.81 -5.85
CA GLU A 166 2.53 13.63 -6.90
C GLU A 166 2.82 15.06 -6.45
N SER A 167 2.01 15.61 -5.54
CA SER A 167 2.22 16.96 -4.99
C SER A 167 3.38 17.07 -3.99
N GLY A 168 3.97 15.95 -3.55
CA GLY A 168 5.00 15.93 -2.50
C GLY A 168 4.48 16.28 -1.10
N LYS A 169 3.16 16.46 -0.93
CA LYS A 169 2.54 16.79 0.37
C LYS A 169 2.69 15.67 1.38
N ASN A 170 2.61 14.41 0.93
CA ASN A 170 2.78 13.21 1.73
C ASN A 170 4.07 12.47 1.30
N PRO A 171 4.65 11.60 2.15
CA PRO A 171 5.68 10.65 1.73
C PRO A 171 5.22 9.79 0.54
N TYR A 172 6.13 9.21 -0.23
CA TYR A 172 5.78 8.30 -1.31
C TYR A 172 5.50 6.89 -0.77
N PRO A 173 4.36 6.25 -1.09
CA PRO A 173 4.01 4.95 -0.54
C PRO A 173 4.56 3.80 -1.38
N VAL A 174 5.15 2.81 -0.71
CA VAL A 174 5.59 1.54 -1.30
C VAL A 174 4.98 0.38 -0.52
N TYR A 175 4.14 -0.40 -1.18
CA TYR A 175 3.52 -1.58 -0.60
C TYR A 175 4.26 -2.83 -1.10
N SER A 176 4.31 -3.88 -0.28
CA SER A 176 5.05 -5.09 -0.61
C SER A 176 4.29 -6.36 -0.25
N ALA A 177 4.40 -7.35 -1.13
CA ALA A 177 3.97 -8.73 -0.90
C ALA A 177 5.09 -9.70 -1.30
N VAL A 178 4.98 -10.93 -0.81
CA VAL A 178 5.91 -12.02 -1.15
C VAL A 178 5.16 -13.04 -2.00
N GLU A 179 5.79 -13.52 -3.05
CA GLU A 179 5.28 -14.63 -3.86
C GLU A 179 5.22 -15.92 -3.01
N GLU A 180 4.07 -16.58 -2.99
CA GLU A 180 3.78 -17.75 -2.15
C GLU A 180 4.83 -18.87 -2.29
N GLY A 181 5.23 -19.21 -3.53
CA GLY A 181 6.22 -20.25 -3.79
C GLY A 181 7.62 -19.95 -3.26
N SER A 182 7.85 -18.72 -2.82
CA SER A 182 9.14 -18.19 -2.38
C SER A 182 9.13 -17.78 -0.89
N LEU A 183 8.04 -18.02 -0.14
CA LEU A 183 7.85 -17.58 1.24
C LEU A 183 8.94 -18.07 2.22
N HIS A 184 9.50 -19.26 1.95
CA HIS A 184 10.59 -19.86 2.74
C HIS A 184 11.98 -19.67 2.13
N SER A 185 12.03 -19.16 0.90
CA SER A 185 13.29 -18.79 0.27
C SER A 185 13.64 -17.37 0.70
N HIS A 186 14.81 -17.16 1.29
CA HIS A 186 15.33 -15.80 1.56
C HIS A 186 15.81 -15.13 0.25
N ASN A 187 15.10 -15.37 -0.85
CA ASN A 187 15.45 -14.91 -2.19
C ASN A 187 14.89 -13.50 -2.40
N PRO A 188 15.74 -12.49 -2.67
CA PRO A 188 15.28 -11.16 -3.06
C PRO A 188 14.30 -11.16 -4.25
N GLY A 189 14.36 -12.18 -5.11
CA GLY A 189 13.43 -12.41 -6.22
C GLY A 189 11.98 -12.71 -5.82
N ALA A 190 11.72 -12.95 -4.54
CA ALA A 190 10.40 -13.25 -4.00
C ALA A 190 9.51 -12.02 -3.80
N TRP A 191 10.10 -10.82 -3.77
CA TRP A 191 9.39 -9.60 -3.43
C TRP A 191 8.68 -9.00 -4.63
N PHE A 192 7.40 -8.71 -4.44
CA PHE A 192 6.57 -7.96 -5.36
C PHE A 192 6.26 -6.59 -4.75
N GLU A 193 6.58 -5.54 -5.50
CA GLU A 193 6.39 -4.15 -5.12
C GLU A 193 5.13 -3.59 -5.77
N PHE A 194 4.39 -2.77 -5.02
CA PHE A 194 3.26 -2.00 -5.52
C PHE A 194 3.46 -0.54 -5.13
N THR A 195 3.21 0.35 -6.08
CA THR A 195 3.15 1.80 -5.89
C THR A 195 1.89 2.32 -6.59
N PRO A 196 1.49 3.58 -6.40
CA PRO A 196 0.40 4.18 -7.17
C PRO A 196 0.63 4.17 -8.69
N HIS A 197 1.88 4.04 -9.15
CA HIS A 197 2.25 4.20 -10.55
C HIS A 197 2.58 2.88 -11.25
N VAL A 198 3.34 2.03 -10.57
CA VAL A 198 3.80 0.74 -11.09
C VAL A 198 3.70 -0.37 -10.05
N ALA A 199 3.56 -1.59 -10.54
CA ALA A 199 3.56 -2.80 -9.74
C ALA A 199 4.40 -3.88 -10.44
N GLY A 200 5.22 -4.62 -9.72
CA GLY A 200 6.16 -5.56 -10.35
C GLY A 200 7.18 -6.21 -9.42
N PHE A 201 8.13 -6.91 -10.03
CA PHE A 201 9.25 -7.56 -9.34
C PHE A 201 10.53 -6.73 -9.48
N PRO A 202 11.02 -6.10 -8.39
CA PRO A 202 12.24 -5.30 -8.44
C PRO A 202 13.48 -6.11 -8.86
N ALA A 203 13.60 -7.34 -8.38
CA ALA A 203 14.73 -8.22 -8.69
C ALA A 203 14.87 -8.52 -10.19
N TYR A 204 13.75 -8.57 -10.91
CA TYR A 204 13.71 -8.80 -12.36
C TYR A 204 13.53 -7.50 -13.14
N LYS A 205 13.55 -6.33 -12.47
CA LYS A 205 13.29 -5.00 -13.04
C LYS A 205 12.07 -4.97 -13.95
N THR A 206 11.05 -5.74 -13.59
CA THR A 206 9.89 -5.96 -14.44
C THR A 206 8.66 -5.40 -13.77
N TYR A 207 8.04 -4.43 -14.44
CA TYR A 207 6.92 -3.68 -13.92
C TYR A 207 5.81 -3.52 -14.96
N VAL A 208 4.59 -3.42 -14.49
CA VAL A 208 3.42 -2.96 -15.25
C VAL A 208 2.89 -1.67 -14.60
N LYS A 209 2.10 -0.88 -15.34
CA LYS A 209 1.31 0.17 -14.71
C LYS A 209 0.37 -0.46 -13.68
N THR A 210 0.20 0.18 -12.53
CA THR A 210 -0.66 -0.33 -11.45
C THR A 210 -2.08 -0.62 -11.93
N GLU A 211 -2.65 0.24 -12.79
CA GLU A 211 -3.95 0.05 -13.45
C GLU A 211 -4.07 -1.25 -14.27
N HIS A 212 -2.95 -1.81 -14.72
CA HIS A 212 -2.92 -3.04 -15.52
C HIS A 212 -2.60 -4.29 -14.69
N LEU A 213 -2.45 -4.17 -13.38
CA LEU A 213 -2.24 -5.32 -12.50
C LEU A 213 -3.43 -6.30 -12.62
N GLY A 214 -3.12 -7.59 -12.86
CA GLY A 214 -4.13 -8.63 -13.12
C GLY A 214 -4.55 -8.76 -14.58
N SER A 215 -4.09 -7.88 -15.48
CA SER A 215 -4.32 -8.02 -16.92
C SER A 215 -3.46 -9.13 -17.55
N LYS A 216 -3.86 -9.64 -18.73
CA LYS A 216 -3.09 -10.65 -19.47
C LYS A 216 -2.13 -10.00 -20.44
N PHE A 217 -0.88 -10.44 -20.41
CA PHE A 217 0.18 -9.97 -21.30
C PHE A 217 0.79 -11.12 -22.11
N LYS A 218 1.16 -10.85 -23.36
CA LYS A 218 1.94 -11.76 -24.22
C LYS A 218 3.08 -10.98 -24.86
N ASP A 219 4.31 -11.47 -24.73
CA ASP A 219 5.51 -10.83 -25.29
C ASP A 219 5.65 -9.35 -24.89
N GLY A 220 5.19 -9.03 -23.68
CA GLY A 220 5.22 -7.67 -23.15
C GLY A 220 4.17 -6.73 -23.73
N LYS A 221 3.16 -7.24 -24.41
CA LYS A 221 2.02 -6.43 -24.88
C LYS A 221 0.77 -6.83 -24.11
N LEU A 222 -0.03 -5.83 -23.74
CA LEU A 222 -1.34 -6.03 -23.12
C LEU A 222 -2.26 -6.72 -24.14
N VAL A 223 -2.78 -7.90 -23.79
CA VAL A 223 -3.65 -8.72 -24.66
C VAL A 223 -5.10 -8.69 -24.18
N LYS A 224 -5.32 -8.74 -22.86
CA LYS A 224 -6.66 -8.62 -22.27
C LYS A 224 -6.56 -7.71 -21.05
N ASN A 225 -7.22 -6.56 -21.12
CA ASN A 225 -7.31 -5.65 -19.99
C ASN A 225 -8.23 -6.24 -18.92
N HIS A 226 -7.78 -6.22 -17.67
CA HIS A 226 -8.59 -6.45 -16.50
C HIS A 226 -8.83 -5.10 -15.82
N PRO A 227 -10.05 -4.80 -15.32
CA PRO A 227 -10.28 -3.62 -14.49
C PRO A 227 -9.33 -3.60 -13.29
N GLU A 228 -8.84 -2.43 -12.89
CA GLU A 228 -7.97 -2.36 -11.72
C GLU A 228 -8.65 -2.93 -10.47
N TRP A 229 -7.88 -3.61 -9.64
CA TRP A 229 -8.35 -4.13 -8.37
C TRP A 229 -8.62 -2.99 -7.38
N ASP A 230 -9.71 -3.12 -6.62
CA ASP A 230 -9.96 -2.20 -5.51
C ASP A 230 -8.99 -2.43 -4.34
N LEU A 231 -8.84 -1.39 -3.52
CA LEU A 231 -7.95 -1.42 -2.36
C LEU A 231 -8.36 -2.48 -1.35
N CYS A 232 -9.65 -2.78 -1.19
CA CYS A 232 -10.09 -3.87 -0.31
C CYS A 232 -9.52 -5.21 -0.74
N TYR A 233 -9.52 -5.51 -2.05
CA TYR A 233 -8.87 -6.69 -2.60
C TYR A 233 -7.36 -6.67 -2.38
N LEU A 234 -6.68 -5.55 -2.64
CA LEU A 234 -5.24 -5.41 -2.43
C LEU A 234 -4.84 -5.56 -0.95
N GLN A 235 -5.62 -5.00 -0.03
CA GLN A 235 -5.45 -5.19 1.42
C GLN A 235 -5.57 -6.68 1.81
N GLY A 236 -6.49 -7.40 1.17
CA GLY A 236 -6.62 -8.86 1.31
C GLY A 236 -5.41 -9.61 0.77
N MET A 237 -4.88 -9.20 -0.38
CA MET A 237 -3.67 -9.77 -0.98
C MET A 237 -2.44 -9.52 -0.09
N TRP A 238 -2.18 -8.28 0.31
CA TRP A 238 -1.07 -7.91 1.19
C TRP A 238 -1.19 -8.57 2.58
N GLY A 239 -2.42 -8.74 3.06
CA GLY A 239 -2.77 -9.33 4.35
C GLY A 239 -3.03 -10.84 4.34
N SER A 240 -2.68 -11.55 3.27
CA SER A 240 -3.07 -12.95 3.04
C SER A 240 -2.28 -13.99 3.83
N ALA A 241 -1.34 -13.61 4.70
CA ALA A 241 -0.55 -14.55 5.50
C ALA A 241 -1.41 -15.50 6.36
N LEU A 242 -2.59 -15.05 6.81
CA LEU A 242 -3.55 -15.88 7.56
C LEU A 242 -4.49 -16.70 6.65
N ALA A 243 -4.50 -16.42 5.35
CA ALA A 243 -5.26 -17.13 4.33
C ALA A 243 -4.43 -18.22 3.63
N ASP A 244 -3.18 -18.44 4.07
CA ASP A 244 -2.32 -19.51 3.59
C ASP A 244 -2.95 -20.89 3.84
N SER A 245 -3.06 -21.69 2.79
CA SER A 245 -3.80 -22.96 2.82
C SER A 245 -3.13 -24.01 3.71
N VAL A 246 -1.82 -23.93 3.92
CA VAL A 246 -1.08 -24.81 4.82
C VAL A 246 -1.38 -24.44 6.27
N SER A 247 -1.25 -23.15 6.61
CA SER A 247 -1.57 -22.61 7.93
C SER A 247 -3.03 -22.88 8.34
N VAL A 248 -3.98 -22.72 7.41
CA VAL A 248 -5.39 -23.04 7.65
C VAL A 248 -5.61 -24.54 7.87
N LYS A 249 -4.92 -25.40 7.11
CA LYS A 249 -5.02 -26.87 7.29
C LYS A 249 -4.43 -27.33 8.61
N GLU A 250 -3.30 -26.75 9.04
CA GLU A 250 -2.70 -27.06 10.34
C GLU A 250 -3.61 -26.63 11.48
N PHE A 251 -4.17 -25.42 11.42
CA PHE A 251 -5.14 -24.94 12.41
C PHE A 251 -6.40 -25.82 12.50
N ILE A 252 -6.93 -26.28 11.36
CA ILE A 252 -8.11 -27.16 11.33
C ILE A 252 -7.79 -28.57 11.82
N LYS A 253 -6.57 -29.06 11.63
CA LYS A 253 -6.20 -30.45 11.96
C LYS A 253 -5.82 -30.65 13.43
N GLY A 254 -5.51 -29.58 14.17
CA GLY A 254 -5.17 -29.64 15.59
C GLY A 254 -3.74 -30.09 15.83
#